data_AF-A0A957GSU1-F1
#
_entry.id   AF-A0A957GSU1-F1
#
_cell.length_a   1.000
_cell.length_b   1.000
_cell.length_c   1.000
_cell.angle_alpha   90.00
_cell.angle_beta   90.00
_cell.angle_gamma   90.00
#
_symmetry.space_group_name_H-M   'P 1'
#
loop_
_entity.id
_entity.type
_entity.pdbx_description
1 polymer ?
#
loop_
_entity_poly.entity_id
_entity_poly.type
_entity_poly.pdbx_seq_one_letter_code
_entity_poly.pdbx_strand_id
1 'polypeptide(L)'
;MRKQRQEAVTHQYAVPHCEQCHRGTKAVFMATFLPFLAGFLLAGGLTFIIVTLYAHDLGLDSNSIRGINNSSIAGGAAGLIIGFVSAFLFEGLARLILRPVFGPALWQAPMLLNQFFQDADYVAGLLGKLDPNATHLLLTFKNDDIAAVFQKLNPAARPD
;
A
#
# COMPACT_ATOMS: atom_id res chain seq x y z
N MET A 1 27.52 2.84 31.72
CA MET A 1 26.24 3.37 31.20
C MET A 1 25.55 2.28 30.39
N ARG A 2 24.42 1.73 30.88
CA ARG A 2 23.63 0.72 30.14
C ARG A 2 22.92 1.42 28.99
N LYS A 3 23.19 1.04 27.74
CA LYS A 3 22.39 1.45 26.57
C LYS A 3 20.96 0.94 26.80
N GLN A 4 20.05 1.84 27.19
CA GLN A 4 18.62 1.53 27.14
C GLN A 4 18.26 1.30 25.68
N ARG A 5 17.89 0.06 25.37
CA ARG A 5 17.40 -0.35 24.07
C ARG A 5 16.06 0.35 23.88
N GLN A 6 15.96 1.27 22.92
CA GLN A 6 14.68 1.86 22.54
C GLN A 6 13.85 0.74 21.92
N GLU A 7 12.93 0.18 22.69
CA GLU A 7 11.92 -0.73 22.18
C GLU A 7 10.78 0.11 21.60
N ALA A 8 10.40 -0.19 20.36
CA ALA A 8 9.26 0.45 19.72
C ALA A 8 8.00 0.03 20.48
N VAL A 9 7.43 0.95 21.26
CA VAL A 9 6.15 0.72 21.94
C VAL A 9 5.03 0.94 20.93
N THR A 10 4.48 -0.15 20.40
CA THR A 10 3.30 -0.14 19.53
C THR A 10 2.05 -0.09 20.40
N HIS A 11 1.41 1.08 20.48
CA HIS A 11 0.09 1.22 21.09
C HIS A 11 -0.99 1.02 20.02
N GLN A 12 -1.84 0.00 20.21
CA GLN A 12 -3.02 -0.22 19.39
C GLN A 12 -4.17 0.62 19.95
N TYR A 13 -4.57 1.66 19.22
CA TYR A 13 -5.73 2.47 19.56
C TYR A 13 -6.86 2.19 18.56
N ALA A 14 -8.05 1.89 19.06
CA ALA A 14 -9.25 1.84 18.25
C ALA A 14 -9.64 3.27 17.85
N VAL A 15 -9.20 3.72 16.67
CA VAL A 15 -9.59 5.01 16.11
C VAL A 15 -11.08 4.91 15.75
N PRO A 16 -11.99 5.73 16.34
CA PRO A 16 -13.41 5.69 16.01
C PRO A 16 -13.62 5.87 14.50
N HIS A 17 -14.29 4.90 13.88
CA HIS A 17 -14.58 4.87 12.46
C HIS A 17 -15.59 5.97 12.09
N CYS A 18 -15.08 7.14 11.71
CA CYS A 18 -15.89 8.17 11.05
C CYS A 18 -16.22 7.69 9.62
N GLU A 19 -17.51 7.63 9.26
CA GLU A 19 -17.95 7.09 7.96
C GLU A 19 -17.38 7.88 6.78
N GLN A 20 -17.24 9.20 6.94
CA GLN A 20 -16.64 10.10 5.97
C GLN A 20 -15.14 9.80 5.76
N CYS A 21 -14.44 9.46 6.85
CA CYS A 21 -13.05 9.05 6.86
C CYS A 21 -12.87 7.71 6.14
N HIS A 22 -13.79 6.77 6.40
CA HIS A 22 -13.80 5.46 5.76
C HIS A 22 -14.05 5.55 4.24
N ARG A 23 -14.96 6.41 3.80
CA ARG A 23 -15.20 6.63 2.36
C ARG A 23 -13.97 7.27 1.69
N GLY A 24 -13.34 8.24 2.35
CA GLY A 24 -12.12 8.89 1.86
C GLY A 24 -10.93 7.92 1.73
N THR A 25 -10.66 7.12 2.76
CA THR A 25 -9.60 6.10 2.70
C THR A 25 -9.86 5.07 1.63
N LYS A 26 -11.09 4.57 1.52
CA LYS A 26 -11.47 3.58 0.50
C LYS A 26 -11.30 4.13 -0.91
N ALA A 27 -11.67 5.38 -1.16
CA ALA A 27 -11.53 6.01 -2.47
C ALA A 27 -10.05 6.16 -2.85
N VAL A 28 -9.21 6.64 -1.92
CA VAL A 28 -7.76 6.78 -2.11
C VAL A 28 -7.12 5.41 -2.34
N PHE A 29 -7.51 4.39 -1.57
CA PHE A 29 -7.02 3.02 -1.73
C PHE A 29 -7.42 2.42 -3.08
N MET A 30 -8.67 2.55 -3.50
CA MET A 30 -9.10 2.05 -4.82
C MET A 30 -8.41 2.79 -5.96
N ALA A 31 -8.18 4.10 -5.81
CA ALA A 31 -7.48 4.92 -6.79
C ALA A 31 -6.01 4.51 -6.98
N THR A 32 -5.36 3.89 -6.00
CA THR A 32 -4.01 3.33 -6.12
C THR A 32 -4.00 1.84 -6.45
N PHE A 33 -4.94 1.07 -5.90
CA PHE A 33 -5.03 -0.38 -6.09
C PHE A 33 -5.42 -0.77 -7.51
N LEU A 34 -6.41 -0.11 -8.11
CA LEU A 34 -6.83 -0.39 -9.48
C LEU A 34 -5.69 -0.24 -10.50
N PRO A 35 -4.96 0.89 -10.55
CA PRO A 35 -3.85 1.03 -11.49
C PRO A 35 -2.69 0.09 -11.18
N PHE A 36 -2.41 -0.20 -9.90
CA PHE A 36 -1.42 -1.21 -9.54
C PHE A 36 -1.78 -2.59 -10.10
N LEU A 37 -3.02 -3.04 -9.86
CA LEU A 37 -3.51 -4.33 -10.34
C LEU A 37 -3.54 -4.38 -11.87
N ALA A 38 -3.97 -3.29 -12.51
CA ALA A 38 -3.96 -3.18 -13.97
C ALA A 38 -2.55 -3.29 -14.54
N GLY A 39 -1.57 -2.56 -13.98
CA GLY A 39 -0.17 -2.65 -14.38
C GLY A 39 0.37 -4.08 -14.22
N PHE A 40 0.13 -4.69 -13.06
CA PHE A 40 0.55 -6.06 -12.76
C PHE A 40 0.00 -7.07 -13.77
N LEU A 41 -1.32 -7.06 -13.99
CA LEU A 41 -1.98 -8.05 -14.84
C LEU A 41 -1.66 -7.84 -16.32
N LEU A 42 -1.65 -6.60 -16.80
CA LEU A 42 -1.43 -6.32 -18.22
C LEU A 42 0.01 -6.62 -18.62
N ALA A 43 0.99 -6.01 -17.95
CA ALA A 43 2.38 -6.18 -18.33
C ALA A 43 2.94 -7.53 -17.84
N GLY A 44 2.56 -7.99 -16.65
CA GLY A 44 2.96 -9.31 -16.15
C GLY A 44 2.35 -10.44 -16.96
N GLY A 45 1.06 -10.36 -17.29
CA GLY A 45 0.36 -11.33 -18.14
C GLY A 45 0.91 -11.37 -19.56
N LEU A 46 1.16 -10.21 -20.18
CA LEU A 46 1.78 -10.14 -21.50
C LEU A 46 3.19 -10.76 -21.49
N THR A 47 4.00 -10.43 -20.50
CA THR A 47 5.35 -10.98 -20.34
C THR A 47 5.30 -12.50 -20.13
N PHE A 48 4.38 -12.99 -19.31
CA PHE A 48 4.15 -14.41 -19.11
C PHE A 48 3.89 -15.13 -20.43
N ILE A 49 2.97 -14.62 -21.25
CA ILE A 49 2.62 -15.21 -22.54
C ILE A 49 3.84 -15.22 -23.48
N ILE A 50 4.51 -14.08 -23.65
CA ILE A 50 5.65 -13.95 -24.55
C ILE A 50 6.79 -14.88 -24.15
N VAL A 51 7.17 -14.88 -22.87
CA VAL A 51 8.30 -15.69 -22.37
C VAL A 51 7.96 -17.17 -22.39
N THR A 52 6.72 -17.56 -22.07
CA THR A 52 6.31 -18.96 -22.13
C THR A 52 6.38 -19.50 -23.55
N LEU A 53 5.84 -18.77 -24.53
CA LEU A 53 5.88 -19.19 -25.93
C LEU A 53 7.31 -19.25 -26.47
N TYR A 54 8.12 -18.24 -26.19
CA TYR A 54 9.51 -18.20 -26.63
C TYR A 54 10.36 -19.29 -25.98
N ALA A 55 10.17 -19.55 -24.68
CA ALA A 55 10.85 -20.62 -23.96
C ALA A 55 10.46 -22.00 -24.50
N HIS A 56 9.18 -22.20 -24.83
CA HIS A 56 8.69 -23.43 -25.45
C HIS A 56 9.38 -23.65 -26.81
N ASP A 57 9.43 -22.62 -27.66
CA ASP A 57 10.05 -22.70 -29.00
C ASP A 57 11.57 -22.94 -28.93
N LEU A 58 12.23 -22.48 -27.87
CA LEU A 58 13.64 -22.79 -27.58
C LEU A 58 13.87 -24.22 -27.06
N GLY A 59 12.80 -25.01 -26.88
CA GLY A 59 12.89 -26.38 -26.41
C GLY A 59 13.18 -26.50 -24.91
N LEU A 60 12.85 -25.51 -24.07
CA LEU A 60 13.03 -25.65 -22.62
C LEU A 60 12.24 -26.84 -22.03
N ASP A 61 11.17 -27.22 -22.71
CA ASP A 61 10.34 -28.36 -22.32
C ASP A 61 10.86 -29.71 -22.86
N SER A 62 11.81 -29.73 -23.80
CA SER A 62 12.38 -31.00 -24.30
C SER A 62 13.32 -31.67 -23.29
N ASN A 63 13.87 -30.88 -22.36
CA ASN A 63 14.76 -31.34 -21.29
C ASN A 63 14.05 -31.45 -19.93
N SER A 64 12.71 -31.36 -19.90
CA SER A 64 11.97 -31.38 -18.64
C SER A 64 11.69 -32.81 -18.15
N ILE A 65 11.57 -32.95 -16.83
CA ILE A 65 11.04 -34.18 -16.23
C ILE A 65 9.57 -34.28 -16.62
N ARG A 66 9.13 -35.49 -17.01
CA ARG A 66 7.77 -35.79 -17.46
C ARG A 66 6.75 -35.19 -16.47
N GLY A 67 5.95 -34.22 -16.95
CA GLY A 67 4.92 -33.53 -16.15
C GLY A 67 5.31 -32.15 -15.63
N ILE A 68 6.52 -31.65 -15.90
CA ILE A 68 6.94 -30.29 -15.57
C ILE A 68 7.04 -29.45 -16.85
N ASN A 69 6.33 -28.33 -16.91
CA ASN A 69 6.40 -27.37 -18.02
C ASN A 69 7.37 -26.23 -17.65
N ASN A 70 8.65 -26.42 -17.97
CA ASN A 70 9.72 -25.46 -17.66
C ASN A 70 9.48 -24.09 -18.30
N SER A 71 8.90 -24.07 -19.51
CA SER A 71 8.50 -22.84 -20.21
C SER A 71 7.53 -21.99 -19.40
N SER A 72 6.49 -22.60 -18.82
CA SER A 72 5.51 -21.91 -17.98
C SER A 72 6.09 -21.44 -16.65
N ILE A 73 7.06 -22.16 -16.09
CA ILE A 73 7.77 -21.72 -14.87
C ILE A 73 8.61 -20.49 -15.19
N ALA A 74 9.37 -20.52 -16.29
CA ALA A 74 10.17 -19.39 -16.76
C ALA A 74 9.29 -18.16 -17.07
N GLY A 75 8.19 -18.37 -17.78
CA GLY A 75 7.19 -17.34 -18.05
C GLY A 75 6.56 -16.80 -16.78
N GLY A 76 6.22 -17.67 -15.83
CA GLY A 76 5.66 -17.30 -14.52
C GLY A 76 6.60 -16.42 -13.73
N ALA A 77 7.88 -16.79 -13.64
CA ALA A 77 8.91 -16.02 -12.96
C ALA A 77 9.12 -14.64 -13.62
N ALA A 78 9.30 -14.61 -14.94
CA ALA A 78 9.48 -13.37 -15.68
C ALA A 78 8.26 -12.45 -15.58
N GLY A 79 7.06 -13.02 -15.77
CA GLY A 79 5.79 -12.31 -15.67
C GLY A 79 5.55 -11.72 -14.27
N LEU A 80 5.92 -12.45 -13.22
CA LEU A 80 5.82 -11.94 -11.84
C LEU A 80 6.76 -10.76 -11.61
N ILE A 81 8.03 -10.89 -12.01
CA ILE A 81 9.03 -9.81 -11.83
C ILE A 81 8.60 -8.54 -12.59
N ILE A 82 8.30 -8.68 -13.88
CA ILE A 82 7.88 -7.54 -14.71
C ILE A 82 6.52 -7.00 -14.26
N GLY A 83 5.59 -7.88 -13.86
CA GLY A 83 4.31 -7.51 -13.28
C GLY A 83 4.49 -6.62 -12.05
N PHE A 84 5.35 -6.99 -11.11
CA PHE A 84 5.60 -6.15 -9.93
C PHE A 84 6.19 -4.79 -10.30
N VAL A 85 7.23 -4.75 -11.14
CA VAL A 85 7.87 -3.49 -11.55
C VAL A 85 6.87 -2.56 -12.26
N SER A 86 6.09 -3.10 -13.19
CA SER A 86 5.09 -2.34 -13.94
C SER A 86 3.93 -1.87 -13.06
N ALA A 87 3.49 -2.68 -12.09
CA ALA A 87 2.46 -2.29 -11.13
C ALA A 87 2.84 -1.01 -10.37
N PHE A 88 4.11 -0.89 -9.94
CA PHE A 88 4.62 0.33 -9.30
C PHE A 88 4.68 1.53 -10.24
N LEU A 89 5.11 1.31 -11.47
CA LEU A 89 5.15 2.38 -12.47
C LEU A 89 3.74 2.90 -12.77
N PHE A 90 2.76 2.01 -12.91
CA PHE A 90 1.36 2.37 -13.11
C PHE A 90 0.75 3.06 -11.90
N GLU A 91 1.03 2.57 -10.68
CA GLU A 91 0.59 3.24 -9.45
C GLU A 91 1.18 4.66 -9.36
N GLY A 92 2.49 4.80 -9.59
CA GLY A 92 3.18 6.10 -9.58
C GLY A 92 2.62 7.06 -10.63
N LEU A 93 2.38 6.57 -11.85
CA LEU A 93 1.77 7.36 -12.92
C LEU A 93 0.33 7.77 -12.58
N ALA A 94 -0.47 6.85 -12.05
CA ALA A 94 -1.82 7.15 -11.61
C ALA A 94 -1.83 8.19 -10.49
N ARG A 95 -0.88 8.14 -9.56
CA ARG A 95 -0.72 9.17 -8.52
C ARG A 95 -0.40 10.55 -9.09
N LEU A 96 0.39 10.61 -10.16
CA LEU A 96 0.66 11.87 -10.86
C LEU A 96 -0.60 12.40 -11.56
N ILE A 97 -1.35 11.55 -12.24
CA ILE A 97 -2.55 11.92 -13.00
C ILE A 97 -3.71 12.30 -12.07
N LEU A 98 -3.88 11.58 -10.95
CA LEU A 98 -4.97 11.76 -9.99
C LEU A 98 -4.67 12.81 -8.91
N ARG A 99 -3.48 13.41 -8.94
CA ARG A 99 -3.07 14.50 -8.04
C ARG A 99 -4.08 15.66 -7.94
N PRO A 100 -4.66 16.21 -9.02
CA PRO A 100 -5.59 17.32 -8.91
C PRO A 100 -6.93 16.93 -8.24
N VAL A 101 -7.29 15.65 -8.28
CA VAL A 101 -8.57 15.15 -7.73
C VAL A 101 -8.46 14.84 -6.24
N PHE A 102 -7.41 14.12 -5.83
CA PHE A 102 -7.24 13.66 -4.44
C PHE A 102 -6.30 14.56 -3.61
N GLY A 103 -5.66 15.54 -4.26
CA GLY A 103 -4.77 16.49 -3.61
C GLY A 103 -3.59 15.82 -2.89
N PRO A 104 -3.07 16.44 -1.81
CA PRO A 104 -1.89 15.94 -1.10
C PRO A 104 -2.15 14.66 -0.27
N ALA A 105 -3.40 14.21 -0.12
CA ALA A 105 -3.73 12.97 0.58
C ALA A 105 -3.16 11.74 -0.15
N LEU A 106 -3.15 11.76 -1.48
CA LEU A 106 -2.66 10.67 -2.33
C LEU A 106 -1.14 10.44 -2.19
N TRP A 107 -0.38 11.51 -1.92
CA TRP A 107 1.08 11.44 -1.70
C TRP A 107 1.46 11.01 -0.29
N GLN A 108 0.58 11.25 0.68
CA GLN A 108 0.77 10.81 2.06
C GLN A 108 0.37 9.34 2.26
N ALA A 109 -0.45 8.80 1.36
CA ALA A 109 -0.75 7.38 1.34
C ALA A 109 0.53 6.58 1.00
N PRO A 110 0.96 5.64 1.85
CA PRO A 110 2.10 4.77 1.55
C PRO A 110 1.85 4.02 0.24
N MET A 111 2.92 3.66 -0.49
CA MET A 111 2.78 2.74 -1.62
C MET A 111 2.20 1.41 -1.13
N LEU A 112 1.43 0.72 -1.97
CA LEU A 112 0.76 -0.53 -1.59
C LEU A 112 1.77 -1.56 -1.03
N LEU A 113 2.99 -1.58 -1.55
CA LEU A 113 4.05 -2.47 -1.04
C LEU A 113 4.41 -2.19 0.42
N ASN A 114 4.48 -0.92 0.81
CA ASN A 114 4.78 -0.56 2.20
C ASN A 114 3.64 -0.97 3.13
N GLN A 115 2.38 -0.95 2.66
CA GLN A 115 1.25 -1.47 3.43
C GLN A 115 1.23 -3.00 3.51
N PHE A 116 1.76 -3.71 2.52
CA PHE A 116 1.88 -5.18 2.62
C PHE A 116 2.96 -5.61 3.61
N PHE A 117 4.03 -4.82 3.77
CA PHE A 117 5.13 -5.16 4.69
C PHE A 117 4.99 -4.53 6.08
N GLN A 118 4.26 -3.42 6.19
CA GLN A 118 3.97 -2.78 7.45
C GLN A 118 2.50 -3.01 7.74
N ASP A 119 2.21 -3.80 8.77
CA ASP A 119 0.88 -4.08 9.32
C ASP A 119 0.29 -2.80 9.96
N ALA A 120 0.27 -1.72 9.19
CA ALA A 120 0.02 -0.36 9.58
C ALA A 120 -1.15 0.17 8.75
N ASP A 121 -2.32 0.26 9.39
CA ASP A 121 -3.50 0.83 8.78
C ASP A 121 -3.29 2.33 8.55
N TYR A 122 -3.23 2.73 7.27
CA TYR A 122 -3.23 4.13 6.90
C TYR A 122 -4.65 4.71 7.02
N VAL A 123 -4.84 5.63 7.97
CA VAL A 123 -6.05 6.46 8.04
C VAL A 123 -5.79 7.80 7.37
N ALA A 124 -6.48 8.06 6.26
CA ALA A 124 -6.28 9.27 5.46
C ALA A 124 -6.54 10.53 6.29
N GLY A 125 -5.53 11.38 6.41
CA GLY A 125 -5.62 12.64 7.13
C GLY A 125 -5.42 12.55 8.65
N LEU A 126 -4.99 11.40 9.19
CA LEU A 126 -4.58 11.24 10.58
C LEU A 126 -3.07 11.04 10.67
N LEU A 127 -2.38 11.90 11.42
CA LEU A 127 -0.96 11.72 11.72
C LEU A 127 -0.79 11.53 13.23
N GLY A 128 -0.34 10.36 13.66
CA GLY A 128 0.00 10.10 15.05
C GLY A 128 1.47 10.36 15.30
N LYS A 129 1.80 11.23 16.25
CA LYS A 129 3.16 11.45 16.74
C LYS A 129 3.18 11.23 18.25
N LEU A 130 4.16 10.49 18.75
CA LEU A 130 4.39 10.43 20.20
C LEU A 130 4.95 11.78 20.66
N ASP A 131 4.41 12.32 21.75
CA ASP A 131 4.98 13.46 22.47
C ASP A 131 6.43 13.13 22.90
N PRO A 132 7.36 14.09 23.02
CA PRO A 132 8.76 13.81 23.35
C PRO A 132 8.95 13.06 24.67
N ASN A 133 7.97 13.16 25.57
CA ASN A 133 7.94 12.46 26.85
C ASN A 133 7.26 11.08 26.78
N ALA A 134 6.85 10.63 25.59
CA ALA A 134 6.14 9.37 25.32
C ALA A 134 4.85 9.17 26.16
N THR A 135 4.31 10.23 26.73
CA THR A 135 3.17 10.18 27.66
C THR A 135 1.84 10.42 26.96
N HIS A 136 1.87 11.12 25.83
CA HIS A 136 0.69 11.45 25.03
C HIS A 136 0.92 11.12 23.55
N LEU A 137 -0.15 10.67 22.89
CA LEU A 137 -0.19 10.50 21.44
C LEU A 137 -0.82 11.76 20.84
N LEU A 138 -0.03 12.57 20.15
CA LEU A 138 -0.50 13.71 19.38
C LEU A 138 -1.11 13.20 18.07
N LEU A 139 -2.43 13.28 17.97
CA LEU A 139 -3.15 13.02 16.74
C LEU A 139 -3.38 14.35 16.01
N THR A 140 -2.67 14.57 14.91
CA THR A 140 -2.90 15.72 14.02
C THR A 140 -3.88 15.32 12.93
N PHE A 141 -5.04 15.96 12.92
CA PHE A 141 -6.03 15.80 11.87
C PHE A 141 -5.78 16.83 10.77
N LYS A 142 -5.85 16.41 9.51
CA LYS A 142 -5.72 17.30 8.36
C LYS A 142 -7.04 17.98 7.96
N ASN A 143 -8.14 17.59 8.59
CA ASN A 143 -9.49 18.10 8.32
C ASN A 143 -10.19 18.40 9.66
N ASP A 144 -10.60 19.65 9.84
CA ASP A 144 -11.23 20.17 11.05
C ASP A 144 -12.59 19.52 11.34
N ASP A 145 -13.34 19.11 10.30
CA ASP A 145 -14.61 18.41 10.45
C ASP A 145 -14.40 17.03 11.10
N ILE A 146 -13.33 16.33 10.70
CA ILE A 146 -12.96 15.04 11.27
C ILE A 146 -12.49 15.21 12.71
N ALA A 147 -11.69 16.25 12.98
CA ALA A 147 -11.26 16.59 14.34
C ALA A 147 -12.46 16.87 15.26
N ALA A 148 -13.46 17.61 14.77
CA ALA A 148 -14.67 17.91 15.52
C ALA A 148 -15.51 16.67 15.82
N VAL A 149 -15.63 15.73 14.86
CA VAL A 149 -16.29 14.44 15.10
C VAL A 149 -15.52 13.61 16.13
N PHE A 150 -14.19 13.58 16.04
CA PHE A 150 -13.35 12.85 16.99
C PHE A 150 -13.48 13.42 18.41
N GLN A 151 -13.49 14.75 18.54
CA GLN A 151 -13.64 15.43 19.82
C GLN A 151 -15.03 15.20 20.44
N LYS A 152 -16.09 15.10 19.62
CA LYS A 152 -17.43 14.72 20.09
C LYS A 152 -17.47 13.28 20.59
N LEU A 153 -16.78 12.36 19.93
CA LEU A 153 -16.74 10.94 20.29
C LEU A 153 -15.79 10.66 21.46
N ASN A 154 -14.84 11.55 21.74
CA ASN A 154 -13.81 11.38 22.76
C ASN A 154 -13.67 12.64 23.65
N PRO A 155 -14.64 12.90 24.55
CA PRO A 155 -14.68 14.13 25.34
C PRO A 155 -13.49 14.29 26.31
N ALA A 156 -12.81 13.19 26.66
CA ALA A 156 -11.61 13.20 27.50
C ALA A 156 -10.33 13.64 26.77
N ALA A 157 -10.38 13.80 25.44
CA ALA A 157 -9.23 14.22 24.62
C ALA A 157 -9.17 15.75 24.39
N ARG A 158 -9.89 16.55 25.20
CA ARG A 158 -9.81 18.02 25.11
C ARG A 158 -8.43 18.47 25.59
N PRO A 159 -7.70 19.29 24.81
CA PRO A 159 -6.62 20.08 25.38
C PRO A 159 -7.25 21.09 26.35
N ASP A 160 -6.76 21.10 27.58
CA ASP A 160 -7.03 22.16 28.56
C ASP A 160 -6.41 23.49 28.12
#